data_AF-A0A2N1PXB3-F1
#
_entry.id   AF-A0A2N1PXB3-F1
#
_cell.length_a   1.000
_cell.length_b   1.000
_cell.length_c   1.000
_cell.angle_alpha   90.00
_cell.angle_beta   90.00
_cell.angle_gamma   90.00
#
_symmetry.space_group_name_H-M   'P 1'
#
loop_
_entity.id
_entity.type
_entity.pdbx_description
1 polymer ?
#
loop_
_entity_poly.entity_id
_entity_poly.type
_entity_poly.pdbx_seq_one_letter_code
_entity_poly.pdbx_strand_id
1 'polypeptide(L)'
;MSLRGIMGFFKKHTANLITATRIIFLPLLYYFVYYDMRGAFLITFILIGSTDFFDGLVARKFNMVSKLGKFLDTVADILFYFSTAYFFYEFFPEYLIPNFPLFYIFLVFYLGSFTVSTIIAKRPIMLHTSLLRLNAVFVFSLVILSFLMSTTYVLSAILILFMIGLTESMLIFIFFGPADQDTKSFISLIKKYLEDMNFEIRVDEGCKKH
;
A
#
# COMPACT_ATOMS: atom_id res chain seq x y z
N MET A 1 2.03 38.72 10.11
CA MET A 1 1.68 37.54 9.29
C MET A 1 2.45 36.35 9.85
N SER A 2 1.78 35.46 10.60
CA SER A 2 2.43 34.48 11.48
C SER A 2 3.11 33.34 10.69
N LEU A 3 4.37 33.04 11.02
CA LEU A 3 5.15 31.91 10.51
C LEU A 3 4.40 30.56 10.59
N ARG A 4 3.45 30.41 11.53
CA ARG A 4 2.59 29.22 11.62
C ARG A 4 1.64 29.04 10.41
N GLY A 5 1.22 30.12 9.75
CA GLY A 5 0.33 30.08 8.60
C GLY A 5 1.03 29.64 7.31
N ILE A 6 2.25 30.12 7.07
CA ILE A 6 3.08 29.73 5.92
C ILE A 6 3.57 28.29 6.09
N MET A 7 3.97 27.92 7.31
CA MET A 7 4.37 26.54 7.62
C MET A 7 3.17 25.58 7.48
N GLY A 8 1.94 26.00 7.82
CA GLY A 8 0.71 25.23 7.60
C GLY A 8 0.36 25.02 6.11
N PHE A 9 0.64 26.02 5.26
CA PHE A 9 0.47 25.90 3.81
C PHE A 9 1.45 24.89 3.22
N PHE A 10 2.77 25.06 3.44
CA PHE A 10 3.79 24.11 2.97
C PHE A 10 3.61 22.67 3.53
N LYS A 11 3.12 22.53 4.77
CA LYS A 11 2.95 21.25 5.49
C LYS A 11 1.73 20.43 5.07
N LYS A 12 0.73 21.06 4.46
CA LYS A 12 -0.38 20.35 3.77
C LYS A 12 0.02 19.93 2.34
N HIS A 13 1.00 20.64 1.77
CA HIS A 13 1.53 20.34 0.45
C HIS A 13 2.52 19.18 0.43
N THR A 14 3.28 18.89 1.51
CA THR A 14 4.31 17.83 1.49
C THR A 14 3.76 16.42 1.22
N ALA A 15 2.68 16.00 1.87
CA ALA A 15 2.06 14.70 1.58
C ALA A 15 1.54 14.64 0.13
N ASN A 16 0.87 15.71 -0.31
CA ASN A 16 0.39 15.82 -1.69
C ASN A 16 1.54 15.92 -2.71
N LEU A 17 2.69 16.48 -2.33
CA LEU A 17 3.88 16.63 -3.18
C LEU A 17 4.52 15.28 -3.44
N ILE A 18 4.60 14.39 -2.46
CA ILE A 18 5.14 13.03 -2.63
C ILE A 18 4.22 12.20 -3.52
N THR A 19 2.91 12.24 -3.28
CA THR A 19 1.94 11.59 -4.17
C THR A 19 2.00 12.18 -5.58
N ALA A 20 2.13 13.51 -5.71
CA ALA A 20 2.24 14.19 -7.00
C ALA A 20 3.56 13.89 -7.72
N THR A 21 4.68 13.73 -7.00
CA THR A 21 5.95 13.36 -7.63
C THR A 21 5.83 11.97 -8.24
N ARG A 22 5.22 11.01 -7.57
CA ARG A 22 4.96 9.68 -8.16
C ARG A 22 4.14 9.76 -9.44
N ILE A 23 3.07 10.57 -9.47
CA ILE A 23 2.25 10.77 -10.67
C ILE A 23 3.05 11.45 -11.80
N ILE A 24 3.89 12.43 -11.48
CA ILE A 24 4.67 13.19 -12.47
C ILE A 24 5.84 12.37 -13.03
N PHE A 25 6.48 11.54 -12.21
CA PHE A 25 7.61 10.71 -12.64
C PHE A 25 7.19 9.37 -13.24
N LEU A 26 5.94 8.93 -13.06
CA LEU A 26 5.43 7.70 -13.69
C LEU A 26 5.59 7.71 -15.22
N PRO A 27 5.17 8.76 -15.97
CA PRO A 27 5.35 8.84 -17.42
C PRO A 27 6.82 8.76 -17.84
N LEU A 28 7.74 9.28 -17.02
CA LEU A 28 9.17 9.19 -17.28
C LEU A 28 9.68 7.75 -17.21
N LEU A 29 9.18 6.95 -16.25
CA LEU A 29 9.48 5.53 -16.17
C LEU A 29 8.95 4.78 -17.40
N TYR A 30 7.73 5.08 -17.85
CA TYR A 30 7.18 4.52 -19.11
C TYR A 30 8.04 4.87 -20.31
N TYR A 31 8.53 6.11 -20.40
CA TYR A 31 9.45 6.53 -21.45
C TYR A 31 10.72 5.66 -21.47
N PHE A 32 11.34 5.42 -20.31
CA PHE A 32 12.53 4.58 -20.24
C PHE A 32 12.25 3.12 -20.60
N VAL A 33 11.07 2.59 -20.25
CA VAL A 33 10.65 1.24 -20.64
C VAL A 33 10.48 1.15 -22.15
N TYR A 34 9.78 2.13 -22.75
CA TYR A 34 9.51 2.15 -24.20
C TYR A 34 10.80 2.18 -25.05
N TYR A 35 11.83 2.88 -24.60
CA TYR A 35 13.13 2.94 -25.28
C TYR A 35 14.16 1.91 -24.77
N ASP A 36 13.74 0.92 -23.98
CA ASP A 36 14.60 -0.11 -23.34
C ASP A 36 15.82 0.48 -22.59
N MET A 37 15.65 1.66 -21.99
CA MET A 37 16.69 2.37 -21.24
C MET A 37 16.81 1.84 -19.80
N ARG A 38 17.17 0.57 -19.66
CA ARG A 38 17.21 -0.19 -18.39
C ARG A 38 17.97 0.50 -17.26
N GLY A 39 19.15 1.06 -17.54
CA GLY A 39 19.96 1.75 -16.53
C GLY A 39 19.32 3.05 -16.02
N ALA A 40 18.78 3.87 -16.93
CA ALA A 40 18.10 5.11 -16.57
C ALA A 40 16.79 4.82 -15.81
N PHE A 41 16.06 3.78 -16.22
CA PHE A 41 14.90 3.26 -15.48
C PHE A 41 15.29 2.88 -14.06
N LEU A 42 16.31 2.02 -13.88
CA LEU A 42 16.71 1.53 -12.56
C LEU A 42 17.11 2.66 -11.61
N ILE A 43 17.95 3.59 -12.07
CA ILE A 43 18.40 4.73 -11.26
C ILE A 43 17.19 5.59 -10.86
N THR A 44 16.31 5.91 -11.81
CA THR A 44 15.15 6.76 -11.57
C THR A 44 14.14 6.06 -10.65
N PHE A 45 13.89 4.78 -10.85
CA PHE A 45 13.02 3.96 -10.02
C PHE A 45 13.52 3.90 -8.57
N ILE A 46 14.83 3.70 -8.37
CA ILE A 46 15.45 3.71 -7.03
C ILE A 46 15.30 5.07 -6.36
N LEU A 47 15.57 6.16 -7.09
CA LEU A 47 15.45 7.53 -6.57
C LEU A 47 14.02 7.82 -6.11
N ILE A 48 13.03 7.55 -6.96
CA ILE A 48 11.61 7.79 -6.66
C ILE A 48 11.15 6.95 -5.46
N GLY A 49 11.46 5.66 -5.45
CA GLY A 49 11.05 4.77 -4.36
C GLY A 49 11.74 5.10 -3.03
N SER A 50 12.99 5.56 -3.07
CA SER A 50 13.73 5.99 -1.88
C SER A 50 13.13 7.26 -1.29
N THR A 51 12.78 8.26 -2.12
CA THR A 51 12.14 9.50 -1.66
C THR A 51 10.83 9.21 -0.92
N ASP A 52 10.02 8.27 -1.41
CA ASP A 52 8.76 7.89 -0.78
C ASP A 52 8.94 7.28 0.62
N PHE A 53 9.93 6.39 0.77
CA PHE A 53 10.20 5.74 2.05
C PHE A 53 10.65 6.73 3.12
N PHE A 54 11.57 7.64 2.77
CA PHE A 54 12.09 8.64 3.70
C PHE A 54 11.03 9.69 4.08
N ASP A 55 10.32 10.24 3.11
CA ASP A 55 9.35 11.31 3.37
C ASP A 55 8.05 10.76 4.00
N GLY A 56 7.65 9.54 3.65
CA GLY A 56 6.49 8.86 4.23
C GLY A 56 6.65 8.50 5.71
N LEU A 57 7.89 8.27 6.18
CA LEU A 57 8.18 8.07 7.61
C LEU A 57 8.11 9.38 8.41
N VAL A 58 8.58 10.48 7.80
CA VAL A 58 8.54 11.81 8.43
C VAL A 58 7.10 12.33 8.48
N ALA A 59 6.35 12.23 7.38
CA ALA A 59 4.96 12.71 7.31
C ALA A 59 4.03 12.00 8.31
N ARG A 60 4.22 10.69 8.53
CA ARG A 60 3.40 9.89 9.47
C ARG A 60 3.59 10.29 10.93
N LYS A 61 4.75 10.85 11.33
CA LYS A 61 4.95 11.35 12.70
C LYS A 61 4.15 12.62 13.02
N PHE A 62 3.62 13.33 12.02
CA PHE A 62 2.96 14.62 12.22
C PHE A 62 1.43 14.60 12.11
N ASN A 63 0.78 13.43 11.93
CA ASN A 63 -0.69 13.24 11.98
C ASN A 63 -1.52 14.25 11.13
N MET A 64 -1.04 14.61 9.94
CA MET A 64 -1.70 15.61 9.10
C MET A 64 -2.07 15.02 7.75
N VAL A 65 -3.23 14.35 7.70
CA VAL A 65 -3.75 13.74 6.48
C VAL A 65 -5.08 14.41 6.09
N SER A 66 -5.15 15.01 4.90
CA SER A 66 -6.39 15.62 4.39
C SER A 66 -7.23 14.59 3.61
N LYS A 67 -8.56 14.71 3.62
CA LYS A 67 -9.46 13.78 2.88
C LYS A 67 -9.13 13.69 1.39
N LEU A 68 -8.77 14.82 0.77
CA LEU A 68 -8.39 14.88 -0.63
C LEU A 68 -7.01 14.24 -0.89
N GLY A 69 -6.06 14.44 0.02
CA GLY A 69 -4.76 13.75 -0.02
C GLY A 69 -4.90 12.24 0.07
N LYS A 70 -5.74 11.71 0.98
CA LYS A 70 -6.00 10.26 1.08
C LYS A 70 -6.53 9.65 -0.22
N PHE A 71 -7.42 10.36 -0.89
CA PHE A 71 -7.99 9.90 -2.16
C PHE A 71 -6.94 9.88 -3.28
N LEU A 72 -6.17 10.97 -3.43
CA LEU A 72 -5.07 11.04 -4.40
C LEU A 72 -4.01 9.97 -4.15
N ASP A 73 -3.70 9.70 -2.88
CA ASP A 73 -2.75 8.67 -2.47
C ASP A 73 -3.22 7.27 -2.89
N THR A 74 -4.50 6.96 -2.67
CA THR A 74 -5.10 5.69 -3.13
C THR A 74 -5.04 5.55 -4.65
N VAL A 75 -5.29 6.63 -5.41
CA VAL A 75 -5.21 6.61 -6.88
C VAL A 75 -3.76 6.44 -7.35
N ALA A 76 -2.82 7.18 -6.76
CA ALA A 76 -1.41 7.09 -7.11
C ALA A 76 -0.82 5.71 -6.79
N ASP A 77 -1.20 5.10 -5.68
CA ASP A 77 -0.80 3.75 -5.31
C ASP A 77 -1.29 2.72 -6.34
N ILE A 78 -2.57 2.78 -6.71
CA ILE A 78 -3.14 1.89 -7.73
C ILE A 78 -2.36 2.03 -9.04
N LEU A 79 -2.17 3.26 -9.52
CA LEU A 79 -1.39 3.52 -10.73
C LEU A 79 0.02 2.95 -10.62
N PHE A 80 0.70 3.18 -9.51
CA PHE A 80 2.07 2.71 -9.30
C PHE A 80 2.18 1.18 -9.30
N TYR A 81 1.24 0.46 -8.66
CA TYR A 81 1.21 -1.01 -8.68
C TYR A 81 0.99 -1.56 -10.09
N PHE A 82 0.01 -1.03 -10.82
CA PHE A 82 -0.26 -1.47 -12.20
C PHE A 82 0.90 -1.14 -13.14
N SER A 83 1.49 0.04 -13.02
CA SER A 83 2.68 0.41 -13.78
C SER A 83 3.88 -0.47 -13.46
N THR A 84 4.10 -0.80 -12.18
CA THR A 84 5.18 -1.71 -11.79
C THR A 84 4.99 -3.10 -12.40
N ALA A 85 3.76 -3.63 -12.39
CA ALA A 85 3.45 -4.91 -13.05
C ALA A 85 3.71 -4.84 -14.57
N TYR A 86 3.35 -3.73 -15.22
CA TYR A 86 3.64 -3.52 -16.64
C TYR A 86 5.15 -3.46 -16.93
N PHE A 87 5.92 -2.68 -16.16
CA PHE A 87 7.37 -2.60 -16.32
C PHE A 87 8.04 -3.96 -16.13
N PHE A 88 7.54 -4.75 -15.17
CA PHE A 88 8.04 -6.09 -14.94
C PHE A 88 7.76 -7.03 -16.11
N TYR A 89 6.58 -6.93 -16.74
CA TYR A 89 6.24 -7.69 -17.93
C TYR A 89 7.14 -7.33 -19.12
N GLU A 90 7.42 -6.05 -19.35
CA GLU A 90 8.25 -5.60 -20.47
C GLU A 90 9.73 -5.98 -20.31
N PHE A 91 10.32 -5.75 -19.13
CA PHE A 91 11.75 -6.02 -18.92
C PHE A 91 12.07 -7.49 -18.60
N PHE A 92 11.15 -8.18 -17.91
CA PHE A 92 11.40 -9.51 -17.34
C PHE A 92 10.27 -10.53 -17.62
N PRO A 93 9.85 -10.70 -18.90
CA PRO A 93 8.79 -11.64 -19.23
C PRO A 93 9.16 -13.08 -18.84
N GLU A 94 10.44 -13.42 -18.89
CA GLU A 94 10.97 -14.75 -18.52
C GLU A 94 10.68 -15.14 -17.06
N TYR A 95 10.61 -14.16 -16.15
CA TYR A 95 10.32 -14.41 -14.73
C TYR A 95 8.81 -14.40 -14.46
N LEU A 96 8.05 -13.65 -15.25
CA LEU A 96 6.61 -13.47 -15.07
C LEU A 96 5.78 -14.58 -15.75
N ILE A 97 6.16 -15.03 -16.95
CA ILE A 97 5.43 -16.06 -17.73
C ILE A 97 5.23 -17.35 -16.92
N PRO A 98 6.25 -17.93 -16.26
CA PRO A 98 6.05 -19.13 -15.43
C PRO A 98 5.09 -18.89 -14.26
N ASN A 99 4.96 -17.64 -13.82
CA ASN A 99 4.12 -17.21 -12.71
C ASN A 99 2.75 -16.70 -13.15
N PHE A 100 2.39 -16.72 -14.45
CA PHE A 100 1.09 -16.24 -14.93
C PHE A 100 -0.12 -16.87 -14.24
N PRO A 101 -0.16 -18.19 -13.94
CA PRO A 101 -1.27 -18.77 -13.21
C PRO A 101 -1.45 -18.15 -11.82
N LEU A 102 -0.34 -17.98 -11.08
CA LEU A 102 -0.34 -17.32 -9.77
C LEU A 102 -0.71 -15.84 -9.88
N PHE A 103 -0.22 -15.15 -10.92
CA PHE A 103 -0.54 -13.76 -11.17
C PHE A 103 -2.03 -13.56 -11.47
N TYR A 104 -2.65 -14.46 -12.24
CA TYR A 104 -4.09 -14.40 -12.52
C TYR A 104 -4.93 -14.63 -11.26
N ILE A 105 -4.56 -15.62 -10.42
CA ILE A 105 -5.23 -15.83 -9.12
C ILE A 105 -5.05 -14.60 -8.23
N PHE A 106 -3.85 -14.03 -8.18
CA PHE A 106 -3.58 -12.78 -7.48
C PHE A 106 -4.49 -11.64 -7.95
N LEU A 107 -4.68 -11.46 -9.27
CA LEU A 107 -5.60 -10.44 -9.81
C LEU A 107 -7.04 -10.68 -9.35
N VAL A 108 -7.50 -11.93 -9.32
CA VAL A 108 -8.84 -12.28 -8.79
C VAL A 108 -8.97 -11.91 -7.32
N PHE A 109 -7.96 -12.24 -6.49
CA PHE A 109 -7.93 -11.84 -5.07
C PHE A 109 -7.89 -10.32 -4.89
N TYR A 110 -7.10 -9.62 -5.72
CA TYR A 110 -6.99 -8.17 -5.67
C TYR A 110 -8.33 -7.49 -5.99
N LEU A 111 -8.96 -7.88 -7.09
CA LEU A 111 -10.30 -7.38 -7.45
C LEU A 111 -11.35 -7.78 -6.41
N GLY A 112 -11.29 -9.00 -5.89
CA GLY A 112 -12.16 -9.47 -4.80
C GLY A 112 -12.03 -8.62 -3.52
N SER A 113 -10.81 -8.19 -3.16
CA SER A 113 -10.58 -7.35 -1.99
C SER A 113 -11.23 -5.98 -2.19
N PHE A 114 -11.13 -5.45 -3.41
CA PHE A 114 -11.75 -4.19 -3.79
C PHE A 114 -13.28 -4.27 -3.79
N THR A 115 -13.87 -5.35 -4.32
CA THR A 115 -15.34 -5.53 -4.33
C THR A 115 -15.88 -5.64 -2.91
N VAL A 116 -15.28 -6.48 -2.06
CA VAL A 116 -15.66 -6.61 -0.64
C VAL A 116 -15.60 -5.26 0.08
N SER A 117 -14.52 -4.51 -0.12
CA SER A 117 -14.36 -3.16 0.42
C SER A 117 -15.48 -2.21 -0.05
N THR A 118 -15.77 -2.18 -1.36
CA THR A 118 -16.84 -1.31 -1.90
C THR A 118 -18.24 -1.68 -1.41
N ILE A 119 -18.55 -2.96 -1.24
CA ILE A 119 -19.88 -3.42 -0.78
C ILE A 119 -20.09 -3.06 0.69
N ILE A 120 -19.09 -3.32 1.55
CA ILE A 120 -19.21 -3.16 3.00
C ILE A 120 -19.01 -1.70 3.42
N ALA A 121 -17.96 -1.05 2.93
CA ALA A 121 -17.62 0.32 3.32
C ALA A 121 -18.32 1.40 2.49
N LYS A 122 -19.06 1.01 1.43
CA LYS A 122 -19.70 1.89 0.43
C LYS A 122 -18.73 2.88 -0.23
N ARG A 123 -17.43 2.62 -0.11
CA ARG A 123 -16.33 3.41 -0.68
C ARG A 123 -15.20 2.44 -1.02
N PRO A 124 -14.53 2.62 -2.17
CA PRO A 124 -13.34 1.83 -2.48
C PRO A 124 -12.21 2.25 -1.55
N ILE A 125 -11.92 1.41 -0.56
CA ILE A 125 -10.83 1.65 0.40
C ILE A 125 -9.87 0.47 0.31
N MET A 126 -8.64 0.73 -0.08
CA MET A 126 -7.56 -0.25 0.02
C MET A 126 -7.00 -0.17 1.44
N LEU A 127 -7.09 -1.26 2.21
CA LEU A 127 -6.51 -1.32 3.55
C LEU A 127 -5.00 -1.54 3.44
N HIS A 128 -4.22 -0.66 4.06
CA HIS A 128 -2.77 -0.82 4.13
C HIS A 128 -2.40 -1.52 5.44
N THR A 129 -2.71 -2.82 5.51
CA THR A 129 -2.23 -3.66 6.63
C THR A 129 -0.71 -3.70 6.65
N SER A 130 -0.12 -4.05 7.78
CA SER A 130 1.34 -4.12 7.91
C SER A 130 1.95 -5.13 6.94
N LEU A 131 1.23 -6.22 6.63
CA LEU A 131 1.63 -7.20 5.63
C LEU A 131 1.65 -6.61 4.21
N LEU A 132 0.59 -5.89 3.81
CA LEU A 132 0.56 -5.23 2.49
C LEU A 132 1.65 -4.17 2.34
N ARG A 133 1.94 -3.42 3.40
CA ARG A 133 3.04 -2.44 3.42
C ARG A 133 4.40 -3.09 3.23
N LEU A 134 4.62 -4.24 3.88
CA LEU A 134 5.86 -5.00 3.76
C LEU A 134 5.98 -5.64 2.36
N ASN A 135 4.88 -6.12 1.79
CA ASN A 135 4.84 -6.60 0.41
C ASN A 135 5.21 -5.50 -0.60
N ALA A 136 4.80 -4.24 -0.39
CA ALA A 136 5.20 -3.14 -1.26
C ALA A 136 6.74 -2.98 -1.32
N VAL A 137 7.41 -3.10 -0.17
CA VAL A 137 8.88 -3.06 -0.07
C VAL A 137 9.50 -4.26 -0.77
N PHE A 138 8.92 -5.45 -0.63
CA PHE A 138 9.39 -6.64 -1.33
C PHE A 138 9.22 -6.55 -2.85
N VAL A 139 8.09 -6.04 -3.35
CA VAL A 139 7.89 -5.82 -4.79
C VAL A 139 8.90 -4.81 -5.33
N PHE A 140 9.09 -3.70 -4.62
CA PHE A 140 10.11 -2.71 -4.99
C PHE A 140 11.52 -3.32 -5.04
N SER A 141 11.87 -4.10 -4.02
CA SER A 141 13.17 -4.78 -3.93
C SER A 141 13.32 -5.84 -5.02
N LEU A 142 12.25 -6.55 -5.36
CA LEU A 142 12.21 -7.55 -6.43
C LEU A 142 12.54 -6.92 -7.78
N VAL A 143 11.95 -5.76 -8.12
CA VAL A 143 12.25 -5.08 -9.39
C VAL A 143 13.76 -4.80 -9.51
N ILE A 144 14.39 -4.33 -8.43
CA ILE A 144 15.84 -4.06 -8.39
C ILE A 144 16.64 -5.37 -8.52
N LEU A 145 16.27 -6.41 -7.78
CA LEU A 145 16.96 -7.71 -7.80
C LEU A 145 16.84 -8.42 -9.16
N SER A 146 15.75 -8.21 -9.90
CA SER A 146 15.55 -8.80 -11.23
C SER A 146 16.57 -8.33 -12.27
N PHE A 147 17.22 -7.17 -12.07
CA PHE A 147 18.35 -6.74 -12.91
C PHE A 147 19.64 -7.50 -12.61
N LEU A 148 19.75 -8.16 -11.45
CA LEU A 148 20.98 -8.81 -10.97
C LEU A 148 20.93 -10.33 -11.07
N MET A 149 19.75 -10.93 -10.87
CA MET A 149 19.59 -12.39 -10.81
C MET A 149 18.18 -12.82 -11.24
N SER A 150 18.01 -14.12 -11.54
CA SER A 150 16.71 -14.70 -11.83
C SER A 150 15.82 -14.70 -10.58
N THR A 151 14.72 -13.96 -10.61
CA THR A 151 13.82 -13.79 -9.47
C THR A 151 12.52 -14.60 -9.58
N THR A 152 12.46 -15.63 -10.44
CA THR A 152 11.24 -16.40 -10.72
C THR A 152 10.56 -16.95 -9.46
N TYR A 153 11.31 -17.60 -8.57
CA TYR A 153 10.76 -18.15 -7.32
C TYR A 153 10.47 -17.08 -6.27
N VAL A 154 11.29 -16.02 -6.25
CA VAL A 154 11.09 -14.87 -5.36
C VAL A 154 9.76 -14.17 -5.69
N LEU A 155 9.46 -14.02 -6.98
CA LEU A 155 8.18 -13.52 -7.46
C LEU A 155 7.02 -14.39 -6.99
N SER A 156 7.11 -15.71 -7.14
CA SER A 156 6.07 -16.65 -6.67
C SER A 156 5.80 -16.47 -5.17
N ALA A 157 6.86 -16.41 -4.36
CA ALA A 157 6.76 -16.24 -2.92
C ALA A 157 6.10 -14.91 -2.54
N ILE A 158 6.47 -13.82 -3.22
CA ILE A 158 5.88 -12.50 -2.99
C ILE A 158 4.40 -12.47 -3.38
N LEU A 159 4.02 -13.07 -4.51
CA LEU A 159 2.60 -13.15 -4.91
C LEU A 159 1.76 -13.91 -3.87
N ILE A 160 2.28 -15.02 -3.33
CA ILE A 160 1.60 -15.77 -2.26
C ILE A 160 1.47 -14.93 -1.00
N LEU A 161 2.54 -14.26 -0.56
CA LEU A 161 2.50 -13.39 0.61
C LEU A 161 1.52 -12.22 0.42
N PHE A 162 1.38 -11.72 -0.82
CA PHE A 162 0.42 -10.70 -1.17
C PHE A 162 -1.02 -11.20 -1.04
N MET A 163 -1.32 -12.40 -1.54
CA MET A 163 -2.64 -13.02 -1.39
C MET A 163 -3.03 -13.24 0.08
N ILE A 164 -2.08 -13.65 0.93
CA ILE A 164 -2.30 -13.77 2.38
C ILE A 164 -2.71 -12.42 2.98
N GLY A 165 -1.98 -11.35 2.62
CA GLY A 165 -2.29 -10.00 3.08
C GLY A 165 -3.64 -9.48 2.56
N LEU A 166 -4.02 -9.79 1.32
CA LEU A 166 -5.33 -9.43 0.76
C LEU A 166 -6.47 -10.20 1.44
N THR A 167 -6.20 -11.43 1.85
CA THR A 167 -7.18 -12.21 2.64
C THR A 167 -7.36 -11.58 4.02
N GLU A 168 -6.27 -11.14 4.66
CA GLU A 168 -6.35 -10.38 5.93
C GLU A 168 -7.20 -9.11 5.77
N SER A 169 -7.01 -8.35 4.69
CA SER A 169 -7.80 -7.14 4.46
C SER A 169 -9.29 -7.43 4.25
N MET A 170 -9.64 -8.49 3.50
CA MET A 170 -11.03 -8.93 3.34
C MET A 170 -11.64 -9.34 4.68
N LEU A 171 -10.93 -10.11 5.50
CA LEU A 171 -11.40 -10.55 6.81
C LEU A 171 -11.65 -9.35 7.74
N ILE A 172 -10.78 -8.35 7.75
CA ILE A 172 -10.99 -7.13 8.53
C ILE A 172 -12.30 -6.45 8.15
N PHE A 173 -12.59 -6.30 6.85
CA PHE A 173 -13.84 -5.68 6.41
C PHE A 173 -15.07 -6.51 6.80
N ILE A 174 -15.01 -7.84 6.66
CA ILE A 174 -16.14 -8.72 6.95
C ILE A 174 -16.48 -8.72 8.44
N PHE A 175 -15.46 -8.80 9.32
CA PHE A 175 -15.68 -8.96 10.76
C PHE A 175 -15.86 -7.62 11.50
N PHE A 176 -15.17 -6.57 11.08
CA PHE A 176 -15.14 -5.29 11.79
C PHE A 176 -15.81 -4.13 11.03
N GLY A 177 -16.29 -4.38 9.81
CA GLY A 177 -16.96 -3.36 9.00
C GLY A 177 -15.97 -2.32 8.42
N PRO A 178 -16.40 -1.07 8.20
CA PRO A 178 -15.57 -0.04 7.59
C PRO A 178 -14.40 0.36 8.51
N ALA A 179 -13.26 -0.31 8.33
CA ALA A 179 -12.02 0.00 9.03
C ALA A 179 -11.26 1.14 8.34
N ASP A 180 -10.53 1.93 9.14
CA ASP A 180 -9.65 2.98 8.61
C ASP A 180 -8.46 2.39 7.83
N GLN A 181 -8.02 3.10 6.80
CA GLN A 181 -6.88 2.75 5.92
C GLN A 181 -5.59 2.38 6.67
N ASP A 182 -5.38 2.97 7.86
CA ASP A 182 -4.16 2.82 8.68
C ASP A 182 -4.21 1.64 9.66
N THR A 183 -5.21 0.76 9.54
CA THR A 183 -5.35 -0.44 10.35
C THR A 183 -4.07 -1.29 10.31
N LYS A 184 -3.46 -1.53 11.49
CA LYS A 184 -2.15 -2.19 11.58
C LYS A 184 -2.20 -3.66 11.18
N SER A 185 -3.07 -4.44 11.79
CA SER A 185 -3.26 -5.86 11.49
C SER A 185 -4.56 -6.36 12.11
N PHE A 186 -5.04 -7.49 11.62
CA PHE A 186 -6.21 -8.17 12.15
C PHE A 186 -6.03 -8.54 13.63
N ILE A 187 -4.86 -9.05 14.01
CA ILE A 187 -4.52 -9.40 15.40
C ILE A 187 -4.56 -8.16 16.30
N SER A 188 -4.07 -7.03 15.82
CA SER A 188 -4.13 -5.77 16.57
C SER A 188 -5.57 -5.31 16.79
N LEU A 189 -6.47 -5.57 15.84
CA LEU A 189 -7.88 -5.20 15.98
C LEU A 189 -8.61 -6.13 16.94
N ILE A 190 -8.39 -7.45 16.84
CA ILE A 190 -8.93 -8.44 17.79
C ILE A 190 -8.52 -8.07 19.21
N LYS A 191 -7.24 -7.76 19.44
CA LYS A 191 -6.76 -7.41 20.77
C LYS A 191 -7.49 -6.19 21.33
N LYS A 192 -7.66 -5.15 20.50
CA LYS A 192 -8.41 -3.95 20.88
C LYS A 192 -9.87 -4.28 21.22
N TYR A 193 -10.54 -5.08 20.38
CA TYR A 193 -11.94 -5.45 20.58
C TYR A 193 -12.15 -6.31 21.85
N LEU A 194 -11.21 -7.21 22.14
CA LEU A 194 -11.21 -8.00 23.38
C LEU A 194 -10.92 -7.14 24.62
N GLU A 195 -10.03 -6.15 24.51
CA GLU A 195 -9.78 -5.17 25.59
C GLU A 195 -11.02 -4.31 25.86
N ASP A 196 -11.72 -3.85 24.81
CA ASP A 196 -12.96 -3.08 24.93
C ASP A 196 -14.07 -3.91 25.60
N MET A 197 -14.25 -5.18 25.22
CA MET A 197 -15.20 -6.10 25.88
C MET A 197 -14.84 -6.38 27.35
N ASN A 198 -13.56 -6.64 27.65
CA ASN A 198 -13.12 -6.86 29.03
C ASN A 198 -13.28 -5.60 29.90
N PHE A 199 -13.17 -4.42 29.29
CA PHE A 199 -13.43 -3.16 29.97
C PHE A 199 -14.93 -3.01 30.31
N GLU A 200 -15.84 -3.28 29.38
CA GLU A 200 -17.29 -3.27 29.64
C GLU A 200 -17.69 -4.25 30.76
N ILE A 201 -17.18 -5.49 30.72
CA ILE A 201 -17.46 -6.50 31.76
C ILE A 201 -17.00 -6.01 33.15
N ARG A 202 -15.84 -5.36 33.25
CA ARG A 202 -15.34 -4.80 34.52
C ARG A 202 -16.18 -3.63 35.03
N VAL A 203 -16.70 -2.79 34.13
CA VAL A 203 -17.59 -1.68 34.49
C VAL A 203 -18.91 -2.22 35.06
N ASP A 204 -19.48 -3.25 34.44
CA ASP A 204 -20.73 -3.88 34.90
C ASP A 204 -20.58 -4.58 36.26
N GLU A 205 -19.45 -5.24 36.52
CA GLU A 205 -19.14 -5.82 37.84
C GLU A 205 -18.92 -4.76 38.93
N GLY A 206 -18.36 -3.61 38.57
CA GLY A 206 -18.19 -2.47 39.47
C GLY A 206 -19.52 -1.81 39.85
N CYS A 207 -20.45 -1.71 38.91
CA CYS A 207 -21.76 -1.08 39.13
C CYS A 207 -22.73 -1.94 39.96
N LYS A 208 -22.56 -3.26 40.02
CA LYS A 208 -23.38 -4.17 40.86
C LYS A 208 -22.99 -4.20 42.34
N LYS A 209 -21.92 -3.50 42.74
CA LYS A 209 -21.44 -3.45 44.14
C LYS A 209 -21.87 -2.20 44.92
N HIS A 210 -22.83 -1.42 44.41
CA HIS A 210 -23.42 -0.28 45.10
C HIS A 210 -24.93 -0.42 45.22
#